data_AF-A0A2A5JLW6-F1
#
_entry.id   AF-A0A2A5JLW6-F1
#
_cell.length_a   1.000
_cell.length_b   1.000
_cell.length_c   1.000
_cell.angle_alpha   90.00
_cell.angle_beta   90.00
_cell.angle_gamma   90.00
#
_symmetry.space_group_name_H-M   'P 1'
#
loop_
_entity.id
_entity.type
_entity.pdbx_description
1 polymer ?
#
loop_
_entity_poly.entity_id
_entity_poly.type
_entity_poly.pdbx_seq_one_letter_code
_entity_poly.pdbx_strand_id
1 'polypeptide(L)' 'MNKMTAEQFNSKYPVGSCFIYQSVIALRGGESVNTTSEAWTMCSGEVVVKLRGKSGCFSIDHLTFTGAS' A
#
# COMPACT_ATOMS: atom_id res chain seq x y z
N MET A 1 14.88 -8.12 6.54
CA MET A 1 14.10 -6.97 6.03
C MET A 1 13.13 -6.57 7.12
N ASN A 2 13.25 -5.36 7.68
CA ASN A 2 12.29 -4.85 8.65
C ASN A 2 10.99 -4.52 7.90
N LYS A 3 9.95 -5.34 8.10
CA LYS A 3 8.61 -5.06 7.56
C LYS A 3 8.05 -3.86 8.31
N MET A 4 7.56 -2.87 7.58
CA MET A 4 6.91 -1.69 8.15
C MET A 4 5.59 -2.10 8.81
N THR A 5 5.30 -1.60 10.02
CA THR A 5 4.02 -1.87 10.68
C THR A 5 2.89 -1.02 10.08
N ALA A 6 1.64 -1.41 10.35
CA ALA A 6 0.47 -0.60 9.97
C ALA A 6 0.55 0.82 10.54
N GLU A 7 0.96 0.97 11.80
CA GLU A 7 1.09 2.27 12.47
C GLU A 7 2.16 3.14 11.80
N GLN A 8 3.32 2.56 11.47
CA GLN A 8 4.38 3.25 10.75
C GLN A 8 3.93 3.65 9.33
N PHE A 9 3.16 2.78 8.66
CA PHE A 9 2.57 3.10 7.35
C PHE A 9 1.63 4.30 7.47
N ASN A 10 0.66 4.25 8.38
CA ASN A 10 -0.37 5.28 8.54
C ASN A 10 0.22 6.61 9.00
N SER A 11 1.24 6.59 9.87
CA SER A 11 1.95 7.80 10.28
C SER A 11 2.70 8.48 9.14
N LYS A 12 3.15 7.71 8.14
CA LYS A 12 3.92 8.23 7.00
C LYS A 12 3.04 8.59 5.81
N TYR A 13 1.95 7.87 5.62
CA TYR A 13 1.08 7.97 4.46
C TYR A 13 -0.39 8.03 4.92
N PRO A 14 -0.99 9.22 5.03
CA PRO A 14 -2.41 9.34 5.35
C PRO A 14 -3.28 8.74 4.23
N VAL A 15 -4.53 8.42 4.57
CA VAL A 15 -5.52 7.95 3.61
C VAL A 15 -5.66 8.96 2.45
N GLY A 16 -5.64 8.46 1.22
CA GLY A 16 -5.65 9.26 0.00
C GLY A 16 -4.26 9.40 -0.65
N SER A 17 -3.20 8.99 0.03
CA SER A 17 -1.83 8.99 -0.52
C SER A 17 -1.73 8.19 -1.82
N CYS A 18 -0.95 8.69 -2.77
CA CYS A 18 -0.72 8.08 -4.09
C CYS A 18 0.45 7.08 -4.05
N PHE A 19 0.26 5.93 -4.70
CA PHE A 19 1.27 4.88 -4.85
C PHE A 19 1.22 4.31 -6.25
N ILE A 20 2.32 3.69 -6.69
CA ILE A 20 2.28 2.69 -7.76
C ILE A 20 2.08 1.32 -7.12
N TYR A 21 0.98 0.66 -7.46
CA TYR A 21 0.74 -0.74 -7.14
C TYR A 21 1.37 -1.65 -8.18
N GLN A 22 2.26 -2.54 -7.74
CA GLN A 22 2.93 -3.54 -8.57
C GLN A 22 2.47 -4.94 -8.16
N SER A 23 1.59 -5.56 -8.96
CA SER A 23 1.14 -6.94 -8.69
C SER A 23 2.30 -7.93 -8.68
N VAL A 24 3.31 -7.69 -9.53
CA VAL A 24 4.57 -8.44 -9.55
C VAL A 24 5.71 -7.44 -9.42
N ILE A 25 6.43 -7.47 -8.28
CA ILE A 25 7.53 -6.53 -7.96
C ILE A 25 8.64 -6.57 -9.04
N ALA A 26 8.81 -7.70 -9.73
CA ALA A 26 9.80 -7.86 -10.78
C ALA A 26 9.44 -7.19 -12.12
N LEU A 27 8.16 -6.84 -12.34
CA LEU A 27 7.69 -6.26 -13.60
C LEU A 27 7.49 -4.75 -13.47
N ARG A 28 8.14 -3.98 -14.36
CA ARG A 28 7.88 -2.55 -14.48
C ARG A 28 6.53 -2.31 -15.16
N GLY A 29 5.76 -1.34 -14.66
CA GLY A 29 4.45 -0.97 -15.22
C GLY A 29 3.28 -1.04 -14.23
N GLY A 30 3.53 -0.79 -12.94
CA GLY A 30 2.46 -0.78 -11.94
C GLY A 30 1.44 0.35 -12.17
N GLU A 31 0.26 0.19 -11.57
CA GLU A 31 -0.85 1.12 -11.70
C GLU A 31 -0.79 2.20 -10.63
N SER A 32 -1.05 3.47 -10.99
CA SER A 32 -1.21 4.55 -10.01
C SER A 32 -2.52 4.39 -9.24
N VAL A 33 -2.43 4.30 -7.93
CA VAL A 33 -3.54 4.04 -7.01
C VAL A 33 -3.50 4.98 -5.81
N ASN A 34 -4.65 5.18 -5.17
CA ASN A 34 -4.77 5.89 -3.91
C ASN A 34 -5.23 4.95 -2.81
N THR A 35 -4.72 5.15 -1.59
CA THR A 35 -5.26 4.47 -0.42
C THR A 35 -6.65 5.01 -0.09
N THR A 36 -7.59 4.12 0.25
CA THR A 36 -8.97 4.47 0.65
C THR A 36 -9.28 4.11 2.09
N SER A 37 -8.29 3.55 2.79
CA SER A 37 -8.36 3.14 4.19
C SER A 37 -7.00 3.34 4.82
N GLU A 38 -6.97 3.43 6.14
CA GLU A 38 -5.75 3.16 6.92
C GLU A 38 -5.30 1.72 6.65
N ALA A 39 -4.00 1.47 6.75
CA ALA A 39 -3.44 0.13 6.73
C ALA A 39 -3.74 -0.60 8.05
N TRP A 40 -3.89 -1.91 7.97
CA TRP A 40 -4.10 -2.78 9.13
C TRP A 40 -3.35 -4.10 8.97
N THR A 41 -3.09 -4.75 10.09
CA THR A 41 -2.44 -6.07 10.13
C THR A 41 -3.49 -7.17 10.06
N MET A 42 -3.35 -8.10 9.12
CA MET A 42 -4.17 -9.32 9.06
C MET A 42 -3.73 -10.34 10.11
N CYS A 43 -4.58 -11.33 10.40
CA CYS A 43 -4.25 -12.45 11.30
C CYS A 43 -3.01 -13.23 10.87
N SER A 44 -2.63 -13.17 9.59
CA SER A 44 -1.40 -13.75 9.05
C SER A 44 -0.13 -12.94 9.36
N GLY A 45 -0.26 -11.75 9.95
CA GLY A 45 0.83 -10.82 10.22
C GLY A 45 1.19 -9.92 9.03
N GLU A 46 0.47 -10.02 7.92
CA GLU A 46 0.67 -9.14 6.75
C GLU A 46 -0.03 -7.79 6.95
N VAL A 47 0.63 -6.71 6.56
CA VAL A 47 0.06 -5.36 6.60
C VAL A 47 -0.54 -5.03 5.24
N VAL A 48 -1.83 -4.72 5.23
CA VAL A 48 -2.60 -4.51 4.00
C VAL A 48 -3.38 -3.20 4.06
N VAL A 49 -3.78 -2.70 2.90
CA VAL A 49 -4.54 -1.47 2.73
C VAL A 49 -5.57 -1.60 1.59
N LYS A 50 -6.63 -0.80 1.62
CA LYS A 50 -7.59 -0.70 0.50
C LYS A 50 -7.14 0.33 -0.51
N LEU A 51 -7.30 0.00 -1.79
CA LEU A 51 -6.94 0.87 -2.90
C LEU A 51 -8.20 1.31 -3.65
N ARG A 52 -8.20 2.55 -4.14
CA ARG A 52 -9.31 3.10 -4.93
C ARG A 52 -9.44 2.34 -6.25
N GLY A 53 -10.68 1.96 -6.60
CA GLY A 53 -10.96 1.27 -7.86
C GLY A 53 -10.57 -0.21 -7.88
N LYS A 54 -10.11 -0.77 -6.76
CA LYS A 54 -9.75 -2.19 -6.63
C LYS A 54 -10.57 -2.88 -5.55
N SER A 55 -11.01 -4.10 -5.86
CA SER A 55 -11.71 -4.96 -4.92
C SER A 55 -10.70 -5.71 -4.04
N GLY A 56 -10.92 -5.72 -2.73
CA GLY A 56 -10.08 -6.42 -1.76
C GLY A 56 -9.10 -5.51 -1.00
N CYS A 57 -8.07 -6.14 -0.45
CA CYS A 57 -6.99 -5.49 0.29
C CYS A 57 -5.65 -5.93 -0.29
N PHE A 58 -4.68 -5.02 -0.29
CA PHE A 58 -3.40 -5.19 -0.95
C PHE A 58 -2.28 -4.97 0.04
N SER A 59 -1.27 -5.83 -0.01
CA SER A 59 -0.08 -5.72 0.82
C SER A 59 0.66 -4.42 0.53
N ILE A 60 1.11 -3.75 1.60
CA ILE A 60 1.90 -2.52 1.49
C ILE A 60 3.26 -2.74 0.84
N ASP A 61 3.75 -3.99 0.81
CA ASP A 61 5.03 -4.36 0.19
C ASP A 61 5.00 -4.19 -1.35
N HIS A 62 3.81 -4.26 -1.93
CA HIS A 62 3.57 -4.06 -3.36
C HIS A 62 3.31 -2.60 -3.74
N LEU A 63 3.45 -1.66 -2.80
CA LEU A 63 3.20 -0.24 -3.01
C LEU A 63 4.51 0.54 -3.01
N THR A 64 4.76 1.23 -4.12
CA THR A 64 5.86 2.20 -4.22
C THR A 64 5.28 3.60 -4.12
N PHE A 65 5.66 4.36 -3.08
CA PHE A 65 5.18 5.73 -2.92
C PHE A 65 5.70 6.60 -4.08
N THR A 66 4.79 7.32 -4.75
CA THR A 66 5.15 8.15 -5.91
C THR A 66 5.54 9.57 -5.57
N GLY A 67 5.36 10.00 -4.31
CA GLY A 67 5.70 11.36 -3.90
C GLY A 67 5.07 12.39 -4.82
N ALA A 68 3.74 12.39 -4.94
CA ALA A 68 3.07 13.53 -5.54
C ALA A 68 3.33 14.75 -4.64
N SER A 69 4.23 15.60 -5.11
CA SER A 69 4.59 16.92 -4.57
C SER A 69 3.60 17.96 -5.07
#